data_AF-A0A7S3CED9-F1
#
_entry.id   AF-A0A7S3CED9-F1
#
_cell.length_a   1.000
_cell.length_b   1.000
_cell.length_c   1.000
_cell.angle_alpha   90.00
_cell.angle_beta   90.00
_cell.angle_gamma   90.00
#
_symmetry.space_group_name_H-M   'P 1'
#
loop_
_entity.id
_entity.type
_entity.pdbx_description
1 polymer ?
#
loop_
_entity_poly.entity_id
_entity_poly.type
_entity_poly.pdbx_seq_one_letter_code
_entity_poly.pdbx_strand_id
1 'polypeptide(L)'
;VTFGPDRVKGFCSSNDISMIIRAHECVMDGFERFAGGQLITLFSATNYCGTANNAGAILVVGRDLVLVPKLIHPLPPQMIDLKSRERISLEEFLDDGSAGARVYVKADPDTWMQSINDDRPPTPPRGRPNANMKSSQNLAYF
;
A
#
# COMPACT_ATOMS: atom_id res chain seq x y z
N VAL A 1 20.91 -0.02 10.08
CA VAL A 1 21.37 -1.39 10.40
C VAL A 1 20.55 -2.35 9.55
N THR A 2 21.19 -3.25 8.83
CA THR A 2 20.54 -4.30 8.02
C THR A 2 21.10 -5.66 8.40
N PHE A 3 20.38 -6.74 8.12
CA PHE A 3 20.82 -8.11 8.37
C PHE A 3 20.73 -8.95 7.10
N GLY A 4 21.66 -9.89 6.97
CA GLY A 4 21.74 -10.78 5.81
C GLY A 4 20.83 -12.01 5.92
N PRO A 5 20.77 -12.82 4.84
CA PRO A 5 20.03 -14.08 4.84
C PRO A 5 20.49 -15.07 5.91
N ASP A 6 21.77 -15.06 6.27
CA ASP A 6 22.36 -15.88 7.32
C ASP A 6 21.68 -15.66 8.67
N ARG A 7 21.39 -14.40 9.02
CA ARG A 7 20.71 -14.05 10.27
C ARG A 7 19.25 -14.47 10.27
N VAL A 8 18.56 -14.35 9.14
CA VAL A 8 17.18 -14.83 8.99
C VAL A 8 17.12 -16.35 9.17
N LYS A 9 17.99 -17.08 8.47
CA LYS A 9 18.05 -18.55 8.54
C LYS A 9 18.39 -19.05 9.93
N GLY A 10 19.41 -18.43 10.55
CA GLY A 10 19.81 -18.73 11.93
C GLY A 10 18.67 -18.48 12.91
N PHE A 11 18.00 -17.33 12.81
CA PHE A 11 16.84 -17.02 13.65
C PHE A 11 15.71 -18.03 13.49
N CYS A 12 15.33 -18.38 12.25
CA CYS A 12 14.29 -19.37 12.01
C CYS A 12 14.64 -20.73 12.62
N SER A 13 15.88 -21.18 12.42
CA SER A 13 16.37 -22.47 12.92
C SER A 13 16.43 -22.50 14.46
N SER A 14 16.92 -21.44 15.09
CA SER A 14 17.04 -21.38 16.56
C SER A 14 15.69 -21.27 17.28
N ASN A 15 14.65 -20.80 16.60
CA ASN A 15 13.32 -20.61 17.17
C ASN A 15 12.29 -21.63 16.67
N ASP A 16 12.70 -22.62 15.87
CA ASP A 16 11.82 -23.63 15.29
C ASP A 16 10.60 -23.04 14.55
N ILE A 17 10.84 -21.99 13.75
CA ILE A 17 9.82 -21.37 12.89
C ILE A 17 10.20 -21.52 11.43
N SER A 18 9.19 -21.65 10.56
CA SER A 18 9.44 -21.82 9.12
C SER A 18 9.83 -20.52 8.42
N MET A 19 9.29 -19.38 8.85
CA MET A 19 9.53 -18.08 8.23
C MET A 19 9.13 -16.89 9.13
N ILE A 20 9.61 -15.71 8.74
CA ILE A 20 9.25 -14.40 9.29
C ILE A 20 8.37 -13.67 8.28
N ILE A 21 7.24 -13.11 8.72
CA ILE A 21 6.44 -12.18 7.93
C ILE A 21 6.52 -10.81 8.61
N ARG A 22 6.96 -9.79 7.87
CA ARG A 22 7.10 -8.41 8.35
C ARG A 22 6.44 -7.42 7.41
N ALA A 23 6.23 -6.20 7.89
CA ALA A 23 5.75 -5.06 7.10
C ALA A 23 6.80 -3.95 7.03
N HIS A 24 6.41 -2.68 7.15
CA HIS A 24 7.27 -1.50 7.36
C HIS A 24 8.11 -1.00 6.17
N GLU A 25 8.52 -1.86 5.23
CA GLU A 25 9.22 -1.45 4.01
C GLU A 25 8.27 -1.47 2.81
N CYS A 26 8.23 -0.36 2.06
CA CYS A 26 7.51 -0.29 0.80
C CYS A 26 8.26 -1.12 -0.25
N VAL A 27 7.59 -2.13 -0.80
CA VAL A 27 8.09 -2.98 -1.90
C VAL A 27 7.15 -2.87 -3.09
N MET A 28 7.68 -2.96 -4.31
CA MET A 28 6.94 -2.59 -5.52
C MET A 28 5.65 -3.37 -5.74
N ASP A 29 5.65 -4.68 -5.50
CA ASP A 29 4.46 -5.52 -5.66
C ASP A 29 3.65 -5.64 -4.35
N GLY A 30 4.03 -4.92 -3.30
CA GLY A 30 3.45 -5.10 -1.97
C GLY A 30 3.81 -6.44 -1.30
N PHE A 31 4.53 -7.32 -1.98
CA PHE A 31 4.99 -8.61 -1.46
C PHE A 31 6.39 -8.90 -2.00
N GLU A 32 7.33 -9.21 -1.12
CA GLU A 32 8.69 -9.59 -1.49
C GLU A 32 9.20 -10.76 -0.65
N ARG A 33 9.90 -11.70 -1.30
CA ARG A 33 10.56 -12.82 -0.64
C ARG A 33 12.05 -12.54 -0.48
N PHE A 34 12.57 -12.84 0.70
CA PHE A 34 13.99 -12.76 1.02
C PHE A 34 14.47 -14.08 1.66
N ALA A 35 15.80 -14.29 1.66
CA ALA A 35 16.44 -15.45 2.28
C ALA A 35 15.86 -16.82 1.86
N GLY A 36 15.51 -16.98 0.58
CA GLY A 36 14.90 -18.21 0.06
C GLY A 36 13.43 -18.39 0.46
N GLY A 37 12.74 -17.31 0.83
CA GLY A 37 11.33 -17.33 1.25
C GLY A 37 11.12 -17.50 2.75
N GLN A 38 12.20 -17.54 3.55
CA GLN A 38 12.10 -17.57 5.02
C GLN A 38 11.89 -16.19 5.64
N LEU A 39 11.95 -15.12 4.84
CA LEU A 39 11.44 -13.82 5.22
C LEU A 39 10.56 -13.28 4.10
N ILE A 40 9.41 -12.73 4.49
CA ILE A 40 8.46 -12.10 3.60
C ILE A 40 8.22 -10.68 4.09
N THR A 41 8.37 -9.72 3.18
CA THR A 41 7.95 -8.34 3.39
C THR A 41 6.58 -8.15 2.73
N LEU A 42 5.60 -7.68 3.51
CA LEU A 42 4.25 -7.38 3.06
C LEU A 42 3.95 -5.88 3.25
N PHE A 43 3.44 -5.24 2.20
CA PHE A 43 3.08 -3.84 2.20
C PHE A 43 1.71 -3.67 1.54
N SER A 44 0.73 -3.13 2.28
CA SER A 44 -0.67 -3.14 1.84
C SER A 44 -1.19 -1.78 1.36
N ALA A 45 -0.42 -0.70 1.52
CA ALA A 45 -0.80 0.61 1.01
C ALA A 45 -0.35 0.75 -0.46
N THR A 46 -1.29 0.88 -1.38
CA THR A 46 -1.01 1.21 -2.78
C THR A 46 -0.51 2.64 -2.91
N ASN A 47 0.39 2.86 -3.86
CA ASN A 47 1.01 4.16 -4.15
C ASN A 47 1.38 4.93 -2.87
N TYR A 48 2.27 4.32 -2.08
CA TYR A 48 2.68 4.85 -0.81
C TYR A 48 3.15 6.31 -0.92
N CYS A 49 2.66 7.15 -0.01
CA CYS A 49 2.88 8.61 -0.01
C CYS A 49 2.52 9.32 -1.33
N GLY A 50 1.67 8.72 -2.17
CA GLY A 50 1.28 9.26 -3.47
C GLY A 50 2.33 9.15 -4.58
N THR A 51 3.56 8.71 -4.27
CA THR A 51 4.71 8.85 -5.17
C THR A 51 5.40 7.52 -5.52
N ALA A 52 5.21 6.47 -4.71
CA ALA A 52 5.94 5.21 -4.89
C ALA A 52 5.42 4.34 -6.05
N ASN A 53 4.16 4.53 -6.45
CA ASN A 53 3.45 3.75 -7.47
C ASN A 53 3.51 2.22 -7.24
N ASN A 54 3.69 1.79 -5.99
CA ASN A 54 3.70 0.38 -5.63
C ASN A 54 2.27 -0.19 -5.57
N ALA A 55 2.13 -1.49 -5.84
CA ALA A 55 0.96 -2.25 -5.46
C ALA A 55 0.94 -2.45 -3.93
N GLY A 56 -0.26 -2.63 -3.39
CA GLY A 56 -0.46 -3.23 -2.08
C GLY A 56 -0.62 -4.74 -2.22
N ALA A 57 -0.36 -5.49 -1.16
CA ALA A 57 -0.70 -6.91 -1.11
C ALA A 57 -1.34 -7.31 0.23
N ILE A 58 -2.15 -8.37 0.16
CA ILE A 58 -2.64 -9.16 1.28
C ILE A 58 -2.06 -10.56 1.12
N LEU A 59 -1.54 -11.15 2.21
CA LEU A 59 -1.04 -12.52 2.19
C LEU A 59 -2.04 -13.46 2.84
N VAL A 60 -2.62 -14.37 2.06
CA VAL A 60 -3.47 -15.44 2.59
C VAL A 60 -2.59 -16.64 2.95
N VAL A 61 -2.61 -17.04 4.22
CA VAL A 61 -1.90 -18.21 4.73
C VAL A 61 -2.90 -19.36 4.87
N GLY A 62 -2.77 -20.38 4.02
CA GLY A 62 -3.56 -21.59 4.04
C GLY A 62 -3.01 -22.66 4.99
N ARG A 63 -3.60 -23.86 4.91
CA ARG A 63 -3.04 -25.06 5.55
C ARG A 63 -1.64 -25.37 5.01
N ASP A 64 -0.85 -26.08 5.81
CA ASP A 64 0.52 -26.48 5.46
C ASP A 64 1.42 -25.31 5.02
N LEU A 65 1.15 -24.11 5.56
CA LEU A 65 1.84 -22.86 5.22
C LEU A 65 1.81 -22.51 3.72
N VAL A 66 0.78 -22.93 2.99
CA VAL A 66 0.56 -22.51 1.61
C VAL A 66 0.29 -21.00 1.58
N LEU A 67 1.13 -20.26 0.87
CA LEU A 67 1.06 -18.81 0.80
C LEU A 67 0.44 -18.35 -0.52
N VAL A 68 -0.64 -17.57 -0.45
CA VAL A 68 -1.32 -17.00 -1.61
C VAL A 68 -1.36 -15.48 -1.49
N PRO A 69 -0.43 -14.75 -2.13
CA PRO A 69 -0.49 -13.29 -2.19
C PRO A 69 -1.66 -12.83 -3.08
N LYS A 70 -2.34 -11.78 -2.66
CA LYS A 70 -3.41 -11.08 -3.39
C LYS A 70 -2.96 -9.63 -3.58
N LEU A 71 -2.76 -9.23 -4.84
CA LEU A 71 -2.31 -7.89 -5.19
C LEU A 71 -3.48 -6.92 -5.29
N ILE A 72 -3.23 -5.69 -4.87
CA ILE A 72 -4.13 -4.54 -4.98
C ILE A 72 -3.32 -3.50 -5.74
N HIS A 73 -3.71 -3.18 -6.97
CA HIS A 73 -3.02 -2.16 -7.76
C HIS A 73 -3.56 -0.77 -7.40
N PRO A 74 -2.72 0.28 -7.45
CA PRO A 74 -3.22 1.65 -7.33
C PRO A 74 -4.27 1.91 -8.41
N LEU A 75 -5.32 2.64 -8.06
CA LEU A 75 -6.30 3.07 -9.04
C LEU A 75 -5.61 3.97 -10.06
N PRO A 76 -5.93 3.85 -11.37
CA PRO A 76 -5.56 4.88 -12.32
C PRO A 76 -6.06 6.24 -11.82
N PRO A 77 -5.35 7.35 -12.10
CA PRO A 77 -5.89 8.67 -11.84
C PRO A 77 -7.31 8.75 -12.38
N GLN A 78 -8.26 9.22 -11.57
CA GLN A 78 -9.64 9.34 -12.04
C GLN A 78 -9.65 10.22 -13.28
N MET A 79 -10.05 9.68 -14.43
CA MET A 79 -10.34 10.50 -15.59
C MET A 79 -11.54 11.36 -15.23
N ILE A 80 -11.32 12.65 -15.01
CA ILE A 80 -12.40 13.63 -14.88
C ILE A 80 -13.17 13.59 -16.20
N ASP A 81 -14.43 13.14 -16.16
CA ASP A 81 -15.33 13.32 -17.29
C ASP A 81 -15.67 14.82 -17.41
N LEU A 82 -14.96 15.47 -18.32
CA LEU A 82 -15.07 16.89 -18.64
C LEU A 82 -16.49 17.33 -19.06
N LYS A 83 -17.44 16.40 -19.25
CA LYS A 83 -18.84 16.74 -19.53
C LYS A 83 -19.62 17.26 -18.32
N SER A 84 -19.09 17.15 -17.10
CA SER A 84 -19.83 17.47 -15.86
C SER A 84 -19.45 18.79 -15.17
N ARG A 85 -18.47 19.56 -15.70
CA ARG A 85 -18.10 20.88 -15.17
C ARG A 85 -18.04 21.92 -16.29
N GLU A 86 -19.20 22.43 -16.69
CA GLU A 86 -19.25 23.77 -17.25
C GLU A 86 -18.68 24.75 -16.22
N ARG A 87 -17.69 25.55 -16.65
CA ARG A 87 -16.92 26.56 -15.90
C ARG A 87 -15.69 26.07 -15.13
N ILE A 88 -14.63 25.75 -15.86
CA ILE A 88 -13.30 26.25 -15.50
C ILE A 88 -12.72 26.89 -16.76
N SER A 89 -12.28 28.14 -16.62
CA SER A 89 -11.80 29.03 -17.68
C SER A 89 -10.73 28.38 -18.57
N LEU A 90 -11.00 28.32 -19.87
CA LEU A 90 -9.97 28.17 -20.89
C LEU A 90 -9.11 29.44 -20.85
N GLU A 91 -7.87 29.33 -20.41
CA GLU A 91 -6.82 30.20 -20.94
C GLU A 91 -5.92 29.34 -21.83
N GLU A 92 -5.85 29.77 -23.09
CA GLU A 92 -5.29 29.06 -24.24
C GLU A 92 -3.76 29.08 -24.19
N PHE A 93 -3.13 27.90 -24.13
CA PHE A 93 -1.79 27.72 -24.69
C PHE A 93 -1.99 27.11 -26.09
N LEU A 94 -2.06 27.99 -27.10
CA LEU A 94 -1.97 27.60 -28.50
C LEU A 94 -0.53 27.18 -28.79
N ASP A 95 -0.33 25.90 -29.08
CA ASP A 95 0.83 25.44 -29.85
C ASP A 95 0.35 24.93 -31.21
N ASP A 96 1.18 25.14 -32.19
CA ASP A 96 0.87 25.24 -33.61
C ASP A 96 0.21 24.00 -34.27
N GLY A 97 -1.04 24.19 -34.71
CA GLY A 97 -1.42 23.76 -36.06
C GLY A 97 -1.46 22.26 -36.39
N SER A 98 -1.85 21.37 -35.46
CA SER A 98 -2.28 20.01 -35.85
C SER A 98 -3.64 19.63 -35.24
N ALA A 99 -4.53 19.15 -36.11
CA ALA A 99 -5.92 18.85 -35.81
C ALA A 99 -6.05 17.76 -34.72
N GLY A 100 -6.75 18.11 -33.63
CA GLY A 100 -7.23 17.13 -32.64
C GLY A 100 -6.55 17.19 -31.28
N ALA A 101 -6.51 18.37 -30.63
CA ALA A 101 -6.06 18.48 -29.25
C ALA A 101 -7.06 17.78 -28.30
N ARG A 102 -6.69 16.60 -27.80
CA ARG A 102 -7.32 16.02 -26.60
C ARG A 102 -6.82 16.82 -25.40
N VAL A 103 -7.71 17.59 -24.77
CA VAL A 103 -7.41 18.27 -23.51
C VAL A 103 -7.29 17.22 -22.41
N TYR A 104 -6.05 16.88 -22.05
CA TYR A 104 -5.77 16.24 -20.78
C TYR A 104 -5.70 17.35 -19.74
N VAL A 105 -6.76 17.52 -18.94
CA VAL A 105 -6.57 18.19 -17.65
C VAL A 105 -5.69 17.24 -16.87
N LYS A 106 -4.40 17.60 -16.76
CA LYS A 106 -3.46 16.95 -15.86
C LYS A 106 -3.91 17.33 -14.45
N ALA A 107 -5.01 16.74 -13.99
CA ALA A 107 -5.29 16.68 -12.57
C ALA A 107 -4.04 16.05 -11.98
N ASP A 108 -3.30 16.85 -11.22
CA ASP A 108 -2.07 16.40 -10.60
C ASP A 108 -2.38 15.07 -9.88
N PRO A 109 -1.81 13.94 -10.32
CA PRO A 109 -2.15 12.64 -9.77
C PRO A 109 -1.89 12.56 -8.26
N ASP A 110 -1.18 13.51 -7.68
CA ASP A 110 -0.93 13.59 -6.24
C ASP A 110 -2.11 14.22 -5.48
N THR A 111 -2.86 15.14 -6.10
CA THR A 111 -3.90 15.93 -5.41
C THR A 111 -5.06 15.08 -4.89
N TRP A 112 -5.52 14.08 -5.65
CA TRP A 112 -6.64 13.23 -5.23
C TRP A 112 -6.26 12.24 -4.11
N MET A 113 -5.01 11.78 -4.08
CA MET A 113 -4.53 10.94 -2.98
C MET A 113 -4.29 11.75 -1.73
N GLN A 114 -3.83 12.99 -1.87
CA GLN A 114 -3.66 13.89 -0.74
C GLN A 114 -5.01 14.17 -0.05
N SER A 115 -6.08 14.45 -0.81
CA SER A 115 -7.40 14.65 -0.20
C SER A 115 -7.93 13.40 0.53
N ILE A 116 -7.72 12.20 -0.02
CA ILE A 116 -8.09 10.94 0.66
C ILE A 116 -7.26 10.73 1.95
N ASN A 117 -5.98 11.10 1.93
CA ASN A 117 -5.11 10.97 3.09
C ASN A 117 -5.48 11.98 4.18
N ASP A 118 -5.86 13.20 3.80
CA ASP A 118 -6.32 14.24 4.72
C ASP A 118 -7.64 13.86 5.41
N ASP A 119 -8.52 13.17 4.68
CA ASP A 119 -9.80 12.65 5.20
C ASP A 119 -9.67 11.32 5.98
N ARG A 120 -8.46 10.75 6.07
CA ARG A 120 -8.25 9.48 6.79
C ARG A 120 -8.48 9.70 8.29
N PRO A 121 -9.30 8.87 8.96
CA PRO A 121 -9.45 8.95 10.41
C PRO A 121 -8.09 8.70 11.11
N PRO A 122 -7.82 9.39 12.23
CA PRO A 122 -6.57 9.21 12.96
C PRO A 122 -6.42 7.75 13.40
N THR A 123 -5.20 7.23 13.34
CA THR A 123 -4.88 5.89 13.84
C THR A 123 -5.31 5.79 15.31
N PRO A 124 -6.17 4.83 15.68
CA PRO A 124 -6.57 4.67 17.07
C PRO A 124 -5.34 4.54 17.99
N PRO A 125 -5.36 5.14 19.18
CA PRO A 125 -4.25 5.00 20.12
C PRO A 125 -4.05 3.52 20.45
N ARG A 126 -2.81 3.04 20.38
CA ARG A 126 -2.44 1.70 20.83
C ARG A 126 -2.64 1.60 22.35
N GLY A 127 -3.83 1.19 22.78
CA GLY A 127 -4.07 0.88 24.18
C GLY A 127 -3.23 -0.32 24.60
N ARG A 128 -2.34 -0.16 25.59
CA ARG A 128 -1.80 -1.31 26.32
C ARG A 128 -2.99 -2.01 27.01
N PRO A 129 -3.22 -3.31 26.81
CA PRO A 129 -4.21 -4.03 27.61
C PRO A 129 -3.83 -3.90 29.09
N ASN A 130 -4.74 -3.38 29.90
CA ASN A 130 -4.60 -3.37 31.35
C ASN A 130 -4.70 -4.83 31.83
N ALA A 131 -3.72 -5.30 32.61
CA ALA A 131 -3.56 -6.72 32.96
C ALA A 131 -4.71 -7.33 33.80
N ASN A 132 -5.75 -6.56 34.12
CA ASN A 132 -6.84 -6.95 35.03
C ASN A 132 -8.25 -6.98 34.41
N MET A 133 -8.42 -6.85 33.09
CA MET A 133 -9.75 -7.00 32.47
C MET A 133 -9.98 -8.40 31.91
N LYS A 134 -10.91 -9.13 32.54
CA LYS A 134 -11.37 -10.45 32.14
C LYS A 134 -12.00 -10.41 30.75
N SER A 135 -11.51 -11.30 29.88
CA SER A 135 -12.22 -12.01 28.82
C SER A 135 -13.68 -11.60 28.63
N SER A 136 -13.93 -10.67 27.69
CA SER A 136 -15.11 -10.62 26.82
C SER A 136 -15.16 -9.24 26.17
N GLN A 137 -14.45 -9.04 25.06
CA GLN A 137 -14.91 -8.27 23.90
C GLN A 137 -13.83 -8.26 22.81
N ASN A 138 -14.32 -8.43 21.58
CA ASN A 138 -13.59 -8.79 20.38
C ASN A 138 -12.34 -7.94 20.10
N LEU A 139 -11.27 -8.64 19.76
CA LEU A 139 -10.02 -8.12 19.23
C LEU A 139 -10.26 -7.60 17.80
N ALA A 140 -10.41 -6.28 17.64
CA ALA A 140 -10.10 -5.62 16.38
C ALA A 140 -8.76 -4.89 16.57
N TYR A 141 -7.68 -5.58 16.27
CA TYR A 141 -6.33 -5.00 16.19
C TYR A 141 -5.98 -4.89 14.72
N PHE A 142 -5.89 -3.66 14.21
CA PHE A 142 -5.15 -3.31 13.00
C PHE A 142 -3.77 -2.78 13.41
#